data_AF-F8DEI1-F1
#
_entry.id   AF-F8DEI1-F1
#
_cell.length_a   1.000
_cell.length_b   1.000
_cell.length_c   1.000
_cell.angle_alpha   90.00
_cell.angle_beta   90.00
_cell.angle_gamma   90.00
#
_symmetry.space_group_name_H-M   'P 1'
#
loop_
_entity.id
_entity.type
_entity.pdbx_description
1 polymer ?
#
loop_
_entity_poly.entity_id
_entity_poly.type
_entity_poly.pdbx_seq_one_letter_code
_entity_poly.pdbx_strand_id
1 'polypeptide(L)'
;MTVPTDRDHASVVALVECALVELTHETVGAVFISRQVGRSTRTQYVAADNVGEQFQKRHFADRLGWHETTVPRRTVRDELITQLTRSASTTAERTGERAASEPDTFVVKPVRELRTP
;
A
#
# COMPACT_ATOMS: atom_id res chain seq x y z
N MET A 1 9.27 3.13 -11.25
CA MET A 1 9.52 4.48 -10.71
C MET A 1 10.36 4.36 -9.45
N THR A 2 11.41 5.17 -9.30
CA THR A 2 12.25 5.20 -8.09
C THR A 2 11.70 6.26 -7.14
N VAL A 3 11.48 5.88 -5.88
CA VAL A 3 10.91 6.74 -4.83
C VAL A 3 11.84 7.93 -4.57
N PRO A 4 11.35 9.20 -4.60
CA PRO A 4 12.17 10.36 -4.26
C PRO A 4 12.70 10.28 -2.83
N THR A 5 13.99 10.58 -2.68
CA THR A 5 14.79 10.37 -1.46
C THR A 5 14.64 11.48 -0.41
N ASP A 6 13.56 12.26 -0.45
CA ASP A 6 13.15 13.09 0.69
C ASP A 6 11.65 12.91 0.89
N ARG A 7 11.27 12.15 1.93
CA ARG A 7 9.89 11.69 2.16
C ARG A 7 9.08 12.77 2.89
N ASP A 8 8.97 13.95 2.30
CA ASP A 8 8.02 14.95 2.77
C ASP A 8 6.58 14.51 2.44
N HIS A 9 5.59 15.00 3.20
CA HIS A 9 4.19 14.59 3.04
C HIS A 9 3.66 14.81 1.61
N ALA A 10 4.11 15.86 0.91
CA ALA A 10 3.67 16.12 -0.46
C ALA A 10 4.20 15.06 -1.43
N SER A 11 5.43 14.56 -1.23
CA SER A 11 5.98 13.45 -2.01
C SER A 11 5.18 12.16 -1.83
N VAL A 12 4.70 11.86 -0.61
CA VAL A 12 3.81 10.72 -0.36
C VAL A 12 2.47 10.90 -1.06
N VAL A 13 1.86 12.08 -0.95
CA VAL A 13 0.60 12.39 -1.63
C VAL A 13 0.75 12.24 -3.14
N ALA A 14 1.81 12.79 -3.75
CA ALA A 14 2.06 12.69 -5.18
C ALA A 14 2.21 11.23 -5.65
N LEU A 15 2.96 10.41 -4.91
CA LEU A 15 3.10 8.98 -5.18
C LEU A 15 1.74 8.26 -5.15
N VAL A 16 0.92 8.53 -4.13
CA VAL A 16 -0.41 7.91 -3.99
C VAL A 16 -1.33 8.34 -5.12
N GLU A 17 -1.36 9.63 -5.47
CA GLU A 17 -2.18 10.12 -6.58
C GLU A 17 -1.76 9.50 -7.91
N CYS A 18 -0.46 9.41 -8.18
CA CYS A 18 0.05 8.72 -9.37
C CYS A 18 -0.36 7.25 -9.40
N ALA A 19 -0.17 6.53 -8.28
CA ALA A 19 -0.56 5.13 -8.20
C ALA A 19 -2.07 4.96 -8.43
N LEU A 20 -2.91 5.79 -7.81
CA LEU A 20 -4.36 5.74 -7.98
C LEU A 20 -4.83 6.08 -9.40
N VAL A 21 -4.05 6.79 -10.21
CA VAL A 21 -4.31 6.96 -11.65
C VAL A 21 -3.92 5.69 -12.40
N GLU A 22 -2.78 5.08 -12.08
CA GLU A 22 -2.32 3.83 -12.69
C GLU A 22 -3.31 2.68 -12.44
N LEU A 23 -3.79 2.53 -11.20
CA LEU A 23 -4.72 1.46 -10.80
C LEU A 23 -6.06 1.50 -11.56
N THR A 24 -6.46 2.67 -12.07
CA THR A 24 -7.76 2.85 -12.72
C THR A 24 -7.71 2.72 -14.23
N HIS A 25 -6.53 2.93 -14.82
CA HIS A 25 -6.35 2.88 -16.27
C HIS A 25 -5.62 1.61 -16.72
N GLU A 26 -4.93 0.92 -15.81
CA GLU A 26 -4.19 -0.30 -16.11
C GLU A 26 -4.72 -1.51 -15.32
N THR A 27 -4.42 -2.72 -15.79
CA THR A 27 -4.81 -3.97 -15.11
C THR A 27 -3.84 -4.33 -13.98
N VAL A 28 -3.61 -3.35 -13.10
CA VAL A 28 -2.68 -3.42 -11.97
C VAL A 28 -3.42 -3.17 -10.64
N GLY A 29 -2.78 -3.53 -9.54
CA GLY A 29 -3.25 -3.22 -8.19
C GLY A 29 -2.11 -2.78 -7.29
N ALA A 30 -2.44 -2.00 -6.28
CA ALA A 30 -1.50 -1.58 -5.25
C ALA A 30 -1.42 -2.65 -4.17
N VAL A 31 -0.21 -2.92 -3.68
CA VAL A 31 0.04 -3.81 -2.55
C VAL A 31 0.87 -3.07 -1.52
N PHE A 32 0.37 -3.06 -0.29
CA PHE A 32 1.08 -2.60 0.88
C PHE A 32 1.32 -3.78 1.82
N ILE A 33 2.57 -4.01 2.19
CA ILE A 33 2.98 -5.01 3.17
C ILE A 33 3.53 -4.29 4.38
N SER A 34 2.85 -4.41 5.52
CA SER A 34 3.40 -3.95 6.80
C SER A 34 4.09 -5.11 7.50
N ARG A 35 5.33 -4.90 7.92
CA ARG A 35 6.13 -5.90 8.64
C ARG A 35 6.44 -5.38 10.03
N GLN A 36 5.85 -6.03 11.02
CA GLN A 36 6.10 -5.80 12.44
C GLN A 36 6.81 -7.01 13.04
N VAL A 37 7.41 -6.85 14.22
CA VAL A 37 8.10 -7.96 14.90
C VAL A 37 7.10 -9.12 15.09
N GLY A 38 7.36 -10.24 14.42
CA GLY A 38 6.53 -11.45 14.50
C GLY A 38 5.15 -11.36 13.84
N ARG A 39 4.86 -10.32 13.04
CA ARG A 39 3.58 -10.18 12.32
C ARG A 39 3.74 -9.49 10.98
N SER A 40 3.05 -9.98 9.96
CA SER A 40 2.90 -9.27 8.69
C SER A 40 1.43 -9.06 8.35
N THR A 41 1.13 -7.91 7.75
CA THR A 41 -0.16 -7.70 7.10
C THR A 41 0.06 -7.33 5.64
N ARG A 42 -0.83 -7.80 4.78
CA ARG A 42 -0.80 -7.49 3.34
C ARG A 42 -2.14 -6.90 2.96
N THR A 43 -2.15 -5.65 2.51
CA THR A 43 -3.34 -5.00 1.95
C THR A 43 -3.15 -4.84 0.45
N GLN A 44 -4.17 -5.18 -0.32
CA GLN A 44 -4.22 -5.01 -1.76
C GLN A 44 -5.41 -4.14 -2.13
N TYR A 45 -5.24 -3.30 -3.15
CA TYR A 45 -6.31 -2.50 -3.73
C TYR A 45 -6.30 -2.69 -5.24
N VAL A 46 -7.45 -3.03 -5.81
CA VAL A 46 -7.66 -3.17 -7.26
C VAL A 46 -8.90 -2.37 -7.63
N ALA A 47 -8.88 -1.64 -8.75
CA ALA A 47 -10.07 -0.94 -9.22
C ALA A 47 -11.23 -1.95 -9.42
N ALA A 48 -12.38 -1.65 -8.83
CA ALA A 48 -13.59 -2.47 -8.92
C ALA A 48 -14.51 -2.01 -10.06
N ASP A 49 -14.28 -0.80 -10.56
CA ASP A 49 -14.99 -0.18 -11.68
C ASP A 49 -14.01 0.43 -12.68
N ASN A 50 -14.54 0.90 -13.81
CA ASN A 50 -13.77 1.50 -14.91
C ASN A 50 -13.63 3.03 -14.80
N VAL A 51 -14.23 3.65 -13.78
CA VAL A 51 -14.17 5.10 -13.54
C VAL A 51 -13.17 5.44 -12.43
N GLY A 52 -12.75 4.45 -11.66
CA GLY A 52 -11.80 4.58 -10.58
C GLY A 52 -12.37 5.09 -9.27
N GLU A 53 -13.67 4.95 -9.06
CA GLU A 53 -14.37 5.45 -7.87
C GLU A 53 -14.46 4.41 -6.75
N GLN A 54 -14.50 3.12 -7.12
CA GLN A 54 -14.55 1.99 -6.19
C GLN A 54 -13.35 1.07 -6.37
N PHE A 55 -12.89 0.52 -5.26
CA PHE A 55 -11.77 -0.41 -5.21
C PHE A 55 -12.13 -1.64 -4.39
N GLN A 56 -11.76 -2.82 -4.89
CA GLN A 56 -11.71 -4.03 -4.09
C GLN A 56 -10.46 -3.97 -3.21
N LYS A 57 -10.69 -3.90 -1.90
CA LYS A 57 -9.65 -4.01 -0.87
C LYS A 57 -9.61 -5.44 -0.35
N ARG A 58 -8.45 -6.08 -0.48
CA ARG A 58 -8.17 -7.40 0.13
C ARG A 58 -7.14 -7.23 1.21
N HIS A 59 -7.43 -7.64 2.43
CA HIS A 59 -6.50 -7.54 3.55
C HIS A 59 -6.25 -8.92 4.15
N PHE A 60 -4.98 -9.27 4.25
CA PHE A 60 -4.49 -10.45 4.93
C PHE A 60 -3.87 -10.06 6.26
N ALA A 61 -4.28 -10.76 7.32
CA ALA A 61 -3.62 -10.72 8.61
C ALA A 61 -3.38 -12.15 9.09
N ASP A 62 -2.19 -12.44 9.61
CA ASP A 62 -1.73 -13.80 9.99
C ASP A 62 -2.73 -14.63 10.81
N ARG A 63 -3.55 -13.97 11.64
CA ARG A 63 -4.55 -14.65 12.50
C ARG A 63 -5.95 -14.75 11.91
N LEU A 64 -6.29 -13.91 10.93
CA LEU A 64 -7.64 -13.77 10.38
C LEU A 64 -7.74 -14.24 8.94
N GLY A 65 -6.60 -14.48 8.27
CA GLY A 65 -6.56 -14.82 6.86
C GLY A 65 -6.97 -13.63 5.97
N TRP A 66 -7.41 -13.95 4.76
CA TRP A 66 -7.88 -12.97 3.79
C TRP A 66 -9.32 -12.54 4.07
N HIS A 67 -9.56 -11.24 4.04
CA HIS A 67 -10.90 -10.67 3.91
C HIS A 67 -10.95 -9.63 2.81
N GLU A 68 -12.11 -9.48 2.20
CA GLU A 68 -12.35 -8.60 1.07
C GLU A 68 -13.49 -7.63 1.37
N THR A 69 -13.33 -6.38 0.92
CA THR A 69 -14.35 -5.34 1.04
C THR A 69 -14.23 -4.37 -0.14
N THR A 70 -15.33 -3.74 -0.53
CA THR A 70 -15.31 -2.66 -1.53
C THR A 70 -15.27 -1.33 -0.81
N VAL A 71 -14.32 -0.48 -1.19
CA VAL A 71 -14.10 0.84 -0.57
C VAL A 71 -14.00 1.93 -1.64
N PRO A 72 -14.42 3.17 -1.32
CA PRO A 72 -14.32 4.27 -2.28
C PRO A 72 -12.86 4.71 -2.45
N ARG A 73 -12.56 5.34 -3.59
CA ARG A 73 -11.24 5.90 -3.95
C ARG A 73 -10.62 6.72 -2.83
N ARG A 74 -11.43 7.57 -2.19
CA ARG A 74 -10.99 8.42 -1.08
C ARG A 74 -10.46 7.60 0.11
N THR A 75 -11.14 6.51 0.46
CA THR A 75 -10.67 5.61 1.53
C THR A 75 -9.34 4.97 1.16
N VAL A 76 -9.16 4.54 -0.08
CA VAL A 76 -7.87 3.99 -0.54
C VAL A 76 -6.76 5.05 -0.44
N ARG A 77 -7.03 6.28 -0.91
CA ARG A 77 -6.11 7.42 -0.82
C ARG A 77 -5.67 7.67 0.62
N ASP A 78 -6.63 7.86 1.52
CA ASP A 78 -6.37 8.21 2.92
C ASP A 78 -5.61 7.09 3.65
N GLU A 79 -5.96 5.82 3.38
CA GLU A 79 -5.26 4.67 3.94
C GLU A 79 -3.82 4.55 3.44
N LEU A 80 -3.59 4.69 2.13
CA LEU A 80 -2.24 4.62 1.55
C LEU A 80 -1.34 5.76 2.04
N ILE A 81 -1.86 6.99 2.11
CA ILE A 81 -1.10 8.13 2.65
C ILE A 81 -0.73 7.87 4.12
N THR A 82 -1.69 7.39 4.92
CA THR A 82 -1.45 7.10 6.34
C THR A 82 -0.40 6.00 6.52
N GLN A 83 -0.52 4.92 5.74
CA GLN A 83 0.39 3.78 5.77
C GLN A 83 1.82 4.21 5.37
N LEU A 84 1.97 4.88 4.23
CA LEU A 84 3.27 5.33 3.71
C LEU A 84 3.94 6.38 4.59
N THR A 85 3.16 7.31 5.15
CA THR A 85 3.69 8.31 6.09
C THR A 85 4.21 7.65 7.35
N ARG A 86 3.48 6.69 7.92
CA ARG A 86 3.94 5.92 9.10
C ARG A 86 5.18 5.10 8.80
N SER A 87 5.22 4.43 7.65
CA SER A 87 6.40 3.68 7.21
C SER A 87 7.63 4.59 7.05
N ALA A 88 7.44 5.83 6.61
CA ALA A 88 8.50 6.83 6.55
C ALA A 88 9.02 7.20 7.93
N SER A 89 8.14 7.51 8.89
CA SER A 89 8.53 7.82 10.28
C SER A 89 9.29 6.67 10.94
N THR A 90 8.78 5.43 10.85
CA THR A 90 9.45 4.27 11.44
C THR A 90 10.80 3.95 10.78
N THR A 91 11.01 4.33 9.52
CA THR A 91 12.31 4.18 8.85
C THR A 91 13.29 5.25 9.34
N ALA A 92 12.84 6.49 9.51
CA ALA A 92 13.64 7.58 10.04
C ALA A 92 14.11 7.28 11.48
N GLU A 93 13.21 6.75 12.34
CA GLU A 93 13.55 6.33 13.71
C GLU A 93 14.54 5.13 13.72
N ARG A 94 14.38 4.16 12.81
CA ARG A 94 15.29 3.00 12.68
C ARG A 94 16.66 3.32 12.09
N THR A 95 16.84 4.49 11.49
CA THR A 95 18.17 4.90 11.01
C THR A 95 19.13 5.17 12.19
N GLY A 96 18.59 5.37 13.41
CA GLY A 96 19.35 5.47 14.66
C GLY A 96 19.51 4.16 15.44
N GLU A 97 18.61 3.17 15.27
CA GLU A 97 18.55 1.95 16.09
C GLU A 97 18.38 0.70 15.22
N ARG A 98 19.31 -0.24 15.34
CA ARG A 98 19.39 -1.50 14.56
C ARG A 98 18.20 -2.43 14.86
N ALA A 99 17.05 -2.17 14.26
CA ALA A 99 15.85 -3.00 14.43
C ALA A 99 15.86 -4.19 13.46
N ALA A 100 15.59 -5.39 14.00
CA ALA A 100 15.58 -6.67 13.29
C ALA A 100 14.36 -6.91 12.36
N SER A 101 13.52 -5.89 12.12
CA SER A 101 12.32 -6.01 11.29
C SER A 101 12.55 -5.42 9.90
N GLU A 102 12.24 -6.19 8.87
CA GLU A 102 12.23 -5.75 7.48
C GLU A 102 11.33 -4.50 7.28
N PRO A 103 11.66 -3.62 6.33
CA PRO A 103 10.87 -2.41 6.09
C PRO A 103 9.50 -2.72 5.48
N ASP A 104 8.52 -1.87 5.78
CA ASP A 104 7.24 -1.88 5.09
C ASP A 104 7.46 -1.65 3.59
N THR A 105 6.66 -2.28 2.74
CA THR A 105 6.84 -2.25 1.29
C THR A 105 5.54 -1.83 0.60
N PHE A 106 5.63 -0.89 -0.33
CA PHE A 106 4.56 -0.51 -1.24
C PHE A 106 4.98 -0.79 -2.68
N VAL A 107 4.15 -1.50 -3.43
CA VAL A 107 4.40 -1.86 -4.84
C VAL A 107 3.11 -1.86 -5.63
N VAL A 108 3.17 -1.39 -6.88
CA VAL A 108 2.12 -1.60 -7.88
C VAL A 108 2.51 -2.84 -8.70
N LYS A 109 1.56 -3.77 -8.87
CA LYS A 109 1.79 -5.03 -9.57
C LYS A 109 0.60 -5.41 -10.46
N PRO A 110 0.82 -6.15 -11.55
CA PRO A 110 -0.27 -6.70 -12.36
C PRO A 110 -1.26 -7.53 -11.52
N VAL A 111 -2.57 -7.39 -11.77
CA VAL A 111 -3.63 -8.07 -10.99
C VAL A 111 -3.44 -9.60 -10.97
N ARG A 112 -2.90 -10.17 -12.05
CA ARG A 112 -2.58 -11.61 -12.16
C ARG A 112 -1.57 -12.08 -11.10
N GLU A 113 -0.69 -11.20 -10.62
CA GLU A 113 0.31 -11.51 -9.59
C GLU A 113 -0.23 -11.33 -8.17
N LEU A 114 -1.36 -10.65 -8.00
CA LEU A 114 -1.98 -10.38 -6.70
C LEU A 114 -2.72 -11.58 -6.12
N ARG A 115 -3.10 -12.53 -7.00
CA ARG A 115 -3.87 -13.74 -6.67
C ARG A 115 -3.00 -14.92 -6.21
N THR A 116 -1.71 -14.71 -5.98
CA THR A 116 -0.88 -15.74 -5.33
C THR A 116 -1.40 -16.01 -3.91
N PRO A 117 -1.71 -17.27 -3.55
CA PRO A 117 -2.24 -17.64 -2.24
C PRO A 117 -1.29 -17.28 -1.10
#